data_AF-A0A351Z078-F1
#
_entry.id   AF-A0A351Z078-F1
#
_cell.length_a   1.000
_cell.length_b   1.000
_cell.length_c   1.000
_cell.angle_alpha   90.00
_cell.angle_beta   90.00
_cell.angle_gamma   90.00
#
_symmetry.space_group_name_H-M   'P 1'
#
loop_
_entity.id
_entity.type
_entity.pdbx_description
1 polymer ?
#
loop_
_entity_poly.entity_id
_entity_poly.type
_entity_poly.pdbx_seq_one_letter_code
_entity_poly.pdbx_strand_id
1 'polypeptide(L)'
;MDKKNITTGVLLVAVGLLVLLNPETCIKVLIILLGAFSVVKGIYDLAKMRSVSDDDVYKRVLVVESLVSILIGIAALVAPFALFNTVQEIVRIMLYVLAAYLILEAFACFFLAIKLKGLDVEKGVAKSFVHQGLCSLLIAVILFLLPQNFGIIIVRAMGCIFIIAAVITLLYTWHNRPLVIEADAVEDVKPEELAEKE
;
A
#
# COMPACT_ATOMS: atom_id res chain seq x y z
N MET A 1 20.07 -24.46 8.19
CA MET A 1 18.72 -23.93 8.47
C MET A 1 18.82 -22.42 8.58
N ASP A 2 18.27 -21.67 7.63
CA ASP A 2 18.39 -20.21 7.64
C ASP A 2 17.41 -19.62 8.66
N LYS A 3 17.89 -19.39 9.89
CA LYS A 3 17.08 -18.91 11.02
C LYS A 3 16.25 -17.68 10.65
N LYS A 4 16.80 -16.81 9.80
CA LYS A 4 16.16 -15.57 9.33
C LYS A 4 14.81 -15.82 8.66
N ASN A 5 14.70 -16.82 7.78
CA ASN A 5 13.48 -17.07 7.00
C ASN A 5 12.35 -17.61 7.88
N ILE A 6 12.67 -18.47 8.85
CA ILE A 6 11.68 -18.98 9.81
C ILE A 6 11.22 -17.85 10.75
N THR A 7 12.15 -17.04 11.26
CA THR A 7 11.81 -15.90 12.12
C THR A 7 10.90 -14.91 11.40
N THR A 8 11.20 -14.55 10.15
CA THR A 8 10.35 -13.66 9.35
C THR A 8 8.97 -14.28 9.06
N GLY A 9 8.89 -15.57 8.75
CA GLY A 9 7.62 -16.28 8.56
C GLY A 9 6.75 -16.27 9.82
N VAL A 10 7.33 -16.59 10.98
CA VAL A 10 6.62 -16.53 12.28
C VAL A 10 6.18 -15.11 12.61
N LEU A 11 7.03 -14.11 12.38
CA LEU A 11 6.68 -12.70 12.58
C LEU A 11 5.49 -12.30 11.69
N LEU A 12 5.49 -12.73 10.43
CA LEU A 12 4.44 -12.41 9.47
C LEU A 12 3.11 -13.06 9.85
N VAL A 13 3.12 -14.29 10.38
CA VAL A 13 1.91 -14.90 10.99
C VAL A 13 1.41 -14.06 12.16
N ALA A 14 2.30 -13.66 13.07
CA ALA A 14 1.93 -12.86 14.23
C ALA A 14 1.33 -11.50 13.83
N VAL A 15 1.91 -10.83 12.84
CA VAL A 15 1.36 -9.58 12.28
C VAL A 15 0.01 -9.83 11.62
N GLY A 16 -0.11 -10.85 10.78
CA GLY A 16 -1.38 -11.19 10.12
C GLY A 16 -2.49 -11.48 11.12
N LEU A 17 -2.18 -12.18 12.21
CA LEU A 17 -3.11 -12.46 13.30
C LEU A 17 -3.50 -11.18 14.06
N LEU A 18 -2.54 -10.31 14.36
CA LEU A 18 -2.79 -9.02 15.00
C LEU A 18 -3.74 -8.17 14.15
N VAL A 19 -3.50 -8.10 12.84
CA VAL A 19 -4.35 -7.39 11.87
C VAL A 19 -5.77 -7.95 11.85
N LEU A 20 -5.91 -9.28 11.90
CA LEU A 20 -7.21 -9.95 11.86
C LEU A 20 -8.03 -9.74 13.14
N LEU A 21 -7.37 -9.83 14.30
CA LEU A 21 -7.99 -9.72 15.62
C LEU A 21 -8.29 -8.27 16.03
N ASN A 22 -7.41 -7.33 15.67
CA ASN A 22 -7.50 -5.92 16.05
C ASN A 22 -7.47 -4.97 14.83
N PRO A 23 -8.44 -5.07 13.91
CA PRO A 23 -8.44 -4.31 12.66
C PRO A 23 -8.55 -2.79 12.91
N GLU A 24 -9.29 -2.37 13.93
CA GLU A 24 -9.46 -0.94 14.24
C GLU A 24 -8.15 -0.27 14.64
N THR A 25 -7.40 -0.89 15.54
CA THR A 25 -6.07 -0.40 15.95
C THR A 25 -5.13 -0.35 14.76
N CYS A 26 -5.16 -1.35 13.87
CA CYS A 26 -4.35 -1.36 12.67
C CYS A 26 -4.71 -0.20 11.73
N ILE A 27 -6.00 0.08 11.54
CA ILE A 27 -6.44 1.23 10.75
C ILE A 27 -5.95 2.55 11.36
N LYS A 28 -6.03 2.72 12.70
CA LYS A 28 -5.49 3.93 13.37
C LYS A 28 -4.00 4.09 13.10
N VAL A 29 -3.23 3.02 13.27
CA VAL A 29 -1.77 3.05 13.01
C VAL A 29 -1.48 3.36 11.55
N LEU A 30 -2.21 2.78 10.60
CA LEU A 30 -2.05 3.08 9.17
C LEU A 30 -2.35 4.54 8.86
N ILE A 31 -3.41 5.12 9.41
CA ILE A 31 -3.75 6.54 9.22
C ILE A 31 -2.62 7.43 9.78
N ILE A 32 -2.10 7.12 10.97
CA ILE A 32 -0.98 7.86 11.59
C ILE A 32 0.28 7.76 10.71
N LEU A 33 0.62 6.57 10.22
CA LEU A 33 1.78 6.36 9.36
C LEU A 33 1.67 7.11 8.03
N LEU A 34 0.50 7.07 7.39
CA LEU A 34 0.22 7.83 6.18
C LEU A 34 0.27 9.34 6.43
N GLY A 35 -0.26 9.80 7.57
CA GLY A 35 -0.17 11.19 7.99
C GLY A 35 1.27 11.65 8.18
N ALA A 36 2.08 10.89 8.91
CA ALA A 36 3.50 11.14 9.09
C ALA A 36 4.25 11.17 7.76
N PHE A 37 3.98 10.20 6.87
CA PHE A 37 4.56 10.16 5.54
C PHE A 37 4.19 11.41 4.72
N SER A 38 2.95 11.86 4.76
CA SER A 38 2.47 13.07 4.07
C SER A 38 3.16 14.34 4.58
N VAL A 39 3.41 14.45 5.89
CA VAL A 39 4.18 15.55 6.47
C VAL A 39 5.63 15.51 5.99
N VAL A 40 6.29 14.35 6.07
CA VAL A 40 7.68 14.20 5.63
C VAL A 40 7.82 14.49 4.14
N LYS A 41 6.91 14.00 3.30
CA LYS A 41 6.86 14.32 1.86
C LYS A 41 6.75 15.82 1.64
N GLY A 42 5.79 16.48 2.28
CA GLY A 42 5.60 17.92 2.10
C GLY A 42 6.81 18.74 2.54
N ILE A 43 7.50 18.34 3.62
CA ILE A 43 8.75 18.97 4.05
C ILE A 43 9.87 18.73 3.02
N TYR A 44 9.99 17.49 2.52
CA TYR A 44 11.01 17.13 1.53
C TYR A 44 10.81 17.89 0.21
N ASP A 45 9.57 17.99 -0.28
CA ASP A 45 9.22 18.72 -1.49
C ASP A 45 9.54 20.22 -1.34
N LEU A 46 9.25 20.81 -0.17
CA LEU A 46 9.58 22.19 0.15
C LEU A 46 11.10 22.42 0.23
N ALA A 47 11.85 21.48 0.80
CA ALA A 47 13.31 21.54 0.89
C ALA A 47 13.99 21.41 -0.48
N LYS A 48 13.45 20.55 -1.36
CA LYS A 48 13.99 20.27 -2.68
C LYS A 48 13.59 21.29 -3.75
N MET A 49 12.62 22.16 -3.46
CA MET A 49 12.16 23.25 -4.31
C MET A 49 13.29 24.08 -4.93
N ARG A 50 14.36 24.35 -4.17
CA ARG A 50 15.49 25.16 -4.64
C ARG A 50 16.36 24.45 -5.71
N SER A 51 16.26 23.13 -5.87
CA SER A 51 17.17 22.34 -6.70
C SER A 51 16.59 21.83 -8.03
N VAL A 52 15.28 21.99 -8.27
CA VAL A 52 14.59 21.21 -9.33
C VAL A 52 14.18 22.04 -10.55
N SER A 53 13.80 23.29 -10.40
CA SER A 53 13.48 24.16 -11.55
C SER A 53 13.47 25.63 -11.17
N ASP A 54 13.85 26.50 -12.09
CA ASP A 54 13.85 27.95 -11.88
C ASP A 54 12.51 28.63 -12.23
N ASP A 55 11.55 27.87 -12.78
CA ASP A 55 10.22 28.37 -13.15
C ASP A 55 9.39 28.79 -11.93
N ASP A 56 8.97 30.05 -11.90
CA ASP A 56 8.17 30.65 -10.83
C ASP A 56 6.78 30.03 -10.69
N VAL A 57 6.17 29.55 -11.79
CA VAL A 57 4.87 28.86 -11.74
C VAL A 57 5.03 27.51 -11.05
N TYR A 58 6.07 26.77 -11.42
CA TYR A 58 6.41 25.49 -10.79
C TYR A 58 6.67 25.66 -9.29
N LYS A 59 7.45 26.67 -8.92
CA LYS A 59 7.72 27.04 -7.52
C LYS A 59 6.44 27.30 -6.72
N ARG A 60 5.48 28.07 -7.26
CA ARG A 60 4.20 28.34 -6.57
C ARG A 60 3.36 27.08 -6.39
N VAL A 61 3.24 26.26 -7.44
CA VAL A 61 2.48 25.01 -7.39
C VAL A 61 3.09 24.08 -6.33
N LEU A 62 4.41 23.93 -6.33
CA LEU A 62 5.11 23.07 -5.38
C LEU A 62 4.94 23.54 -3.92
N VAL A 63 4.95 24.86 -3.67
CA VAL A 63 4.70 25.43 -2.33
C VAL A 63 3.28 25.14 -1.85
N VAL A 64 2.28 25.35 -2.71
CA VAL A 64 0.88 25.07 -2.37
C VAL A 64 0.67 23.59 -2.11
N GLU A 65 1.21 22.72 -2.97
CA GLU A 65 1.13 21.26 -2.79
C GLU A 65 1.81 20.82 -1.48
N SER A 66 3.01 21.33 -1.20
CA SER A 66 3.76 21.02 0.02
C SER A 66 3.00 21.43 1.27
N LEU A 67 2.43 22.64 1.29
CA LEU A 67 1.62 23.14 2.40
C LEU A 67 0.35 22.28 2.60
N VAL A 68 -0.36 21.97 1.52
CA VAL A 68 -1.55 21.11 1.57
C VAL A 68 -1.20 19.71 2.09
N SER A 69 -0.08 19.13 1.63
CA SER A 69 0.41 17.82 2.08
C SER A 69 0.74 17.80 3.57
N ILE A 70 1.36 18.87 4.09
CA ILE A 70 1.67 19.02 5.52
C ILE A 70 0.36 19.15 6.33
N LEU A 71 -0.57 20.01 5.90
CA LEU A 71 -1.83 20.21 6.61
C LEU A 71 -2.67 18.93 6.67
N ILE A 72 -2.79 18.21 5.54
CA ILE A 72 -3.48 16.92 5.48
C ILE A 72 -2.76 15.89 6.37
N GLY A 73 -1.43 15.87 6.35
CA GLY A 73 -0.65 14.95 7.17
C GLY A 73 -0.85 15.19 8.68
N ILE A 74 -0.85 16.45 9.11
CA ILE A 74 -1.16 16.83 10.50
C ILE A 74 -2.60 16.46 10.86
N ALA A 75 -3.56 16.75 9.97
CA ALA A 75 -4.96 16.37 10.19
C ALA A 75 -5.12 14.85 10.35
N ALA A 76 -4.43 14.05 9.54
CA ALA A 76 -4.43 12.59 9.64
C ALA A 76 -3.76 12.08 10.92
N LEU A 77 -2.70 12.74 11.41
CA LEU A 77 -2.06 12.40 12.69
C LEU A 77 -2.99 12.67 13.88
N VAL A 78 -3.74 13.77 13.84
CA VAL A 78 -4.61 14.19 14.93
C VAL A 78 -5.97 13.49 14.89
N ALA A 79 -6.47 13.13 13.71
CA ALA A 79 -7.80 12.57 13.50
C ALA A 79 -8.12 11.34 14.40
N PRO A 80 -7.25 10.32 14.54
CA PRO A 80 -7.53 9.16 15.39
C PRO A 80 -7.66 9.48 16.89
N PHE A 81 -7.15 10.64 17.33
CA PHE A 81 -7.19 11.09 18.72
C PHE A 81 -8.28 12.13 18.98
N ALA A 82 -8.58 12.99 18.00
CA ALA A 82 -9.51 14.10 18.14
C ALA A 82 -10.91 13.82 17.56
N LEU A 83 -11.01 13.00 16.51
CA LEU A 83 -12.25 12.77 15.78
C LEU A 83 -12.83 11.40 16.14
N PHE A 84 -13.76 11.42 17.10
CA PHE A 84 -14.73 10.38 17.44
C PHE A 84 -14.17 9.05 17.96
N ASN A 85 -14.97 8.38 18.80
CA ASN A 85 -14.60 7.12 19.46
C ASN A 85 -14.41 5.95 18.49
N THR A 86 -14.89 6.05 17.25
CA THR A 86 -14.97 4.92 16.30
C THR A 86 -14.26 5.21 14.99
N VAL A 87 -13.27 4.38 14.66
CA VAL A 87 -12.41 4.49 13.46
C VAL A 87 -13.21 4.40 12.15
N GLN A 88 -14.33 3.68 12.18
CA GLN A 88 -15.19 3.45 11.02
C GLN A 88 -15.76 4.75 10.47
N GLU A 89 -16.10 5.70 11.34
CA GLU A 89 -16.65 6.99 10.91
C GLU A 89 -15.59 7.82 10.20
N ILE A 90 -14.34 7.80 10.68
CA ILE A 90 -13.22 8.48 10.03
C ILE A 90 -13.05 7.96 8.60
N VAL A 91 -12.99 6.64 8.43
CA VAL A 91 -12.84 6.03 7.10
C VAL A 91 -14.03 6.37 6.21
N ARG A 92 -15.26 6.31 6.72
CA ARG A 92 -16.45 6.68 5.95
C ARG A 92 -16.42 8.12 5.48
N ILE A 93 -16.06 9.07 6.35
CA ILE A 93 -15.94 10.48 5.97
C ILE A 93 -14.90 10.63 4.85
N MET A 94 -13.75 9.97 4.96
CA MET A 94 -12.73 9.98 3.90
C MET A 94 -13.27 9.42 2.57
N LEU A 95 -14.05 8.33 2.61
CA LEU A 95 -14.67 7.77 1.40
C LEU A 95 -15.68 8.75 0.78
N TYR A 96 -16.46 9.47 1.58
CA TYR A 96 -17.42 10.46 1.08
C TYR A 96 -16.73 11.70 0.51
N VAL A 97 -15.67 12.19 1.16
CA VAL A 97 -14.85 13.30 0.64
C VAL A 97 -14.22 12.88 -0.70
N LEU A 98 -13.70 11.65 -0.79
CA LEU A 98 -13.16 11.12 -2.04
C LEU A 98 -14.25 10.95 -3.12
N ALA A 99 -15.43 10.46 -2.77
CA ALA A 99 -16.54 10.33 -3.70
C ALA A 99 -17.01 11.69 -4.23
N ALA A 100 -17.10 12.70 -3.35
CA ALA A 100 -17.42 14.07 -3.75
C ALA A 100 -16.36 14.65 -4.69
N TYR A 101 -15.07 14.43 -4.39
CA TYR A 101 -13.96 14.82 -5.27
C TYR A 101 -14.08 14.17 -6.66
N LEU A 102 -14.36 12.86 -6.73
CA LEU A 102 -14.52 12.14 -8.00
C LEU A 102 -15.72 12.63 -8.82
N ILE A 103 -16.80 13.07 -8.17
CA ILE A 103 -17.92 13.72 -8.86
C ILE A 103 -17.47 15.04 -9.50
N LEU A 104 -16.74 15.88 -8.77
CA LEU A 104 -16.18 17.11 -9.30
C LEU A 104 -15.22 16.84 -10.48
N GLU A 105 -14.40 15.81 -10.37
CA GLU A 105 -13.52 15.36 -11.44
C GLU A 105 -14.31 14.89 -12.69
N ALA A 106 -15.40 14.14 -12.49
CA ALA A 106 -16.29 13.72 -13.58
C ALA A 106 -16.88 14.93 -14.32
N PHE A 107 -17.39 15.93 -13.58
CA PHE A 107 -17.91 17.16 -14.17
C PHE A 107 -16.84 17.92 -14.97
N ALA A 108 -15.63 18.05 -14.43
CA ALA A 108 -14.52 18.69 -15.12
C ALA A 108 -14.17 17.95 -16.44
N CYS A 109 -14.10 16.61 -16.40
CA CYS A 109 -13.84 15.79 -17.58
C CYS A 109 -14.91 15.94 -18.66
N PHE A 110 -16.20 15.94 -18.28
CA PHE A 110 -17.28 16.14 -19.24
C PHE A 110 -17.28 17.55 -19.84
N PHE A 111 -17.00 18.58 -19.03
CA PHE A 111 -16.86 19.96 -19.50
C PHE A 111 -15.72 20.09 -20.53
N LEU A 112 -14.55 19.51 -20.23
CA LEU A 112 -13.41 19.49 -21.16
C LEU A 112 -13.75 18.73 -22.44
N ALA A 113 -14.41 17.56 -22.34
CA ALA A 113 -14.82 16.79 -23.50
C ALA A 113 -15.75 17.58 -24.44
N ILE A 114 -16.68 18.37 -23.89
CA ILE A 114 -17.57 19.23 -24.70
C ILE A 114 -16.76 20.34 -25.37
N LYS A 115 -15.87 21.00 -24.64
CA LYS A 115 -15.04 22.10 -25.18
C LYS A 115 -14.07 21.62 -26.27
N LEU A 116 -13.54 20.41 -26.14
CA LEU A 116 -12.61 19.80 -27.08
C LEU A 116 -13.29 19.30 -28.37
N LYS A 117 -14.60 19.06 -28.38
CA LYS A 117 -15.34 18.65 -29.60
C LYS A 117 -15.35 19.72 -30.71
N GLY A 118 -15.13 20.99 -30.36
CA GLY A 118 -15.12 22.12 -31.29
C GLY A 118 -13.73 22.58 -31.72
N LEU A 119 -12.68 21.95 -31.22
CA LEU A 119 -11.29 22.23 -31.57
C LEU A 119 -10.78 21.11 -32.49
N ASP A 120 -9.87 21.41 -33.42
CA ASP A 120 -9.26 20.44 -34.34
C ASP A 120 -8.22 19.56 -33.61
N VAL A 121 -8.62 19.02 -32.47
CA VAL A 121 -7.84 18.12 -31.63
C VAL A 121 -8.18 16.70 -32.06
N GLU A 122 -7.17 15.83 -32.08
CA GLU A 122 -7.31 14.43 -32.43
C GLU A 122 -8.54 13.80 -31.75
N LYS A 123 -9.49 13.27 -32.55
CA LYS A 123 -10.81 12.82 -32.09
C LYS A 123 -10.75 11.78 -30.96
N GLY A 124 -9.60 11.12 -30.76
CA GLY A 124 -9.34 10.19 -29.65
C GLY A 124 -9.25 10.87 -28.28
N VAL A 125 -8.73 12.10 -28.20
CA VAL A 125 -8.48 12.79 -26.94
C VAL A 125 -9.80 13.15 -26.25
N ALA A 126 -10.76 13.71 -26.98
CA ALA A 126 -12.08 14.03 -26.44
C ALA A 126 -12.84 12.79 -25.93
N LYS A 127 -12.68 11.64 -26.60
CA LYS A 127 -13.28 10.36 -26.17
C LYS A 127 -12.64 9.84 -24.89
N SER A 128 -11.33 10.02 -24.69
CA SER A 128 -10.62 9.61 -23.48
C SER A 128 -11.18 10.32 -22.24
N PHE A 129 -11.40 11.64 -22.32
CA PHE A 129 -12.00 12.40 -21.21
C PHE A 129 -13.43 11.94 -20.85
N VAL A 130 -14.23 11.51 -21.83
CA VAL A 130 -15.55 10.93 -21.55
C VAL A 130 -15.44 9.61 -20.79
N HIS A 131 -14.49 8.74 -21.14
CA HIS A 131 -14.28 7.48 -20.43
C HIS A 131 -13.79 7.72 -19.01
N GLN A 132 -12.84 8.65 -18.83
CA GLN A 132 -12.35 9.02 -17.51
C GLN A 132 -13.46 9.58 -16.62
N GLY A 133 -14.28 10.50 -17.16
CA GLY A 133 -15.42 11.06 -16.43
C GLY A 133 -16.48 10.03 -16.07
N LEU A 134 -16.73 9.04 -16.94
CA LEU A 134 -17.66 7.95 -16.66
C LEU A 134 -17.10 7.00 -15.58
N CYS A 135 -15.82 6.66 -15.65
CA CYS A 135 -15.14 5.84 -14.65
C CYS A 135 -15.13 6.51 -13.28
N SER A 136 -14.80 7.80 -13.18
CA SER A 136 -14.78 8.52 -11.90
C SER A 136 -16.19 8.61 -11.28
N LEU A 137 -17.22 8.85 -12.11
CA LEU A 137 -18.62 8.84 -11.65
C LEU A 137 -19.03 7.46 -11.11
N LEU A 138 -18.71 6.38 -11.83
CA LEU A 138 -19.02 5.02 -11.39
C LEU A 138 -18.32 4.69 -10.06
N ILE A 139 -17.04 5.02 -9.93
CA ILE A 139 -16.28 4.82 -8.70
C ILE A 139 -16.91 5.63 -7.55
N ALA A 140 -17.29 6.88 -7.78
CA ALA A 140 -17.94 7.71 -6.76
C ALA A 140 -19.24 7.09 -6.24
N VAL A 141 -20.10 6.58 -7.15
CA VAL A 141 -21.34 5.89 -6.77
C VAL A 141 -21.03 4.64 -5.93
N ILE A 142 -20.05 3.83 -6.36
CA ILE A 142 -19.62 2.65 -5.59
C ILE A 142 -19.18 3.07 -4.19
N LEU A 143 -18.35 4.11 -4.07
CA LEU A 143 -17.83 4.59 -2.78
C LEU A 143 -18.95 5.02 -1.82
N PHE A 144 -20.02 5.67 -2.31
CA PHE A 144 -21.18 6.03 -1.48
C PHE A 144 -21.98 4.82 -0.98
N LEU A 145 -22.01 3.74 -1.76
CA LEU A 145 -22.76 2.53 -1.43
C LEU A 145 -21.98 1.59 -0.48
N LEU A 146 -20.72 1.89 -0.18
CA LEU A 146 -19.90 1.04 0.68
C LEU A 146 -20.42 1.00 2.13
N PRO A 147 -20.41 -0.18 2.77
CA PRO A 147 -20.89 -0.34 4.13
C PRO A 147 -19.98 0.35 5.15
N GLN A 148 -20.50 0.66 6.34
CA GLN A 148 -19.72 1.28 7.44
C GLN A 148 -18.45 0.52 7.80
N ASN A 149 -18.53 -0.80 7.72
CA ASN A 149 -17.47 -1.71 8.13
C ASN A 149 -16.47 -1.98 7.01
N PHE A 150 -16.55 -1.27 5.88
CA PHE A 150 -15.71 -1.53 4.71
C PHE A 150 -14.22 -1.49 5.02
N GLY A 151 -13.76 -0.51 5.81
CA GLY A 151 -12.36 -0.43 6.24
C GLY A 151 -11.91 -1.66 7.02
N ILE A 152 -12.76 -2.17 7.93
CA ILE A 152 -12.47 -3.38 8.70
C ILE A 152 -12.45 -4.62 7.80
N ILE A 153 -13.37 -4.71 6.83
CA ILE A 153 -13.45 -5.82 5.89
C ILE A 153 -12.16 -5.92 5.07
N ILE A 154 -11.66 -4.79 4.52
CA ILE A 154 -10.41 -4.78 3.76
C ILE A 154 -9.23 -5.19 4.65
N VAL A 155 -9.11 -4.61 5.83
CA VAL A 155 -7.97 -4.88 6.72
C VAL A 155 -7.96 -6.34 7.17
N ARG A 156 -9.13 -6.93 7.44
CA ARG A 156 -9.23 -8.38 7.72
C ARG A 156 -8.83 -9.23 6.51
N ALA A 157 -9.27 -8.86 5.31
CA ALA A 157 -8.85 -9.55 4.09
C ALA A 157 -7.32 -9.52 3.91
N MET A 158 -6.68 -8.37 4.16
CA MET A 158 -5.22 -8.24 4.17
C MET A 158 -4.57 -9.13 5.24
N GLY A 159 -5.12 -9.19 6.45
CA GLY A 159 -4.68 -10.09 7.51
C GLY A 159 -4.69 -11.57 7.07
N CYS A 160 -5.77 -12.01 6.42
CA CYS A 160 -5.86 -13.35 5.84
C CYS A 160 -4.77 -13.59 4.79
N ILE A 161 -4.53 -12.62 3.90
CA ILE A 161 -3.49 -12.73 2.86
C ILE A 161 -2.09 -12.86 3.51
N PHE A 162 -1.80 -12.08 4.56
CA PHE A 162 -0.53 -12.18 5.28
C PHE A 162 -0.35 -13.54 5.94
N ILE A 163 -1.38 -14.09 6.57
CA ILE A 163 -1.32 -15.42 7.18
C ILE A 163 -1.08 -16.48 6.10
N ILE A 164 -1.81 -16.44 4.99
CA ILE A 164 -1.64 -17.41 3.90
C ILE A 164 -0.22 -17.34 3.32
N ALA A 165 0.28 -16.14 3.02
CA ALA A 165 1.64 -15.95 2.53
C ALA A 165 2.69 -16.47 3.52
N ALA A 166 2.50 -16.18 4.81
CA ALA A 166 3.40 -16.65 5.87
C ALA A 166 3.42 -18.17 5.99
N VAL A 167 2.25 -18.83 5.94
CA VAL A 167 2.16 -20.29 5.96
C VAL A 167 2.84 -20.89 4.72
N ILE A 168 2.63 -20.33 3.53
CA ILE A 168 3.28 -20.79 2.30
C ILE A 168 4.81 -20.73 2.44
N THR A 169 5.36 -19.61 2.91
CA THR A 169 6.81 -19.47 3.09
C THR A 169 7.37 -20.43 4.15
N LEU A 170 6.65 -20.66 5.25
CA LEU A 170 7.04 -21.66 6.26
C LEU A 170 7.00 -23.09 5.72
N LEU A 171 5.99 -23.44 4.92
CA LEU A 171 5.90 -24.76 4.29
C LEU A 171 7.01 -24.96 3.25
N TYR A 172 7.30 -23.95 2.44
CA TYR A 172 8.38 -24.01 1.45
C TYR A 172 9.75 -24.20 2.11
N THR A 173 10.02 -23.45 3.19
CA THR A 173 11.27 -23.60 3.96
C THR A 173 11.34 -24.95 4.70
N TRP A 174 10.19 -25.52 5.07
CA TRP A 174 10.12 -26.84 5.68
C TRP A 174 10.37 -27.97 4.67
N HIS A 175 9.84 -27.86 3.46
CA HIS A 175 9.99 -28.87 2.42
C HIS A 175 11.41 -28.90 1.83
N ASN A 176 12.02 -27.73 1.61
CA ASN A 176 13.36 -27.61 1.03
C ASN A 176 14.49 -27.70 2.08
N ARG A 177 14.33 -28.53 3.13
CA ARG A 177 15.41 -28.77 4.08
C ARG A 177 16.58 -29.42 3.33
N PRO A 178 17.81 -28.85 3.36
CA PRO A 178 18.97 -29.56 2.83
C PRO A 178 19.14 -30.84 3.64
N LEU A 179 19.12 -31.98 2.95
CA LEU A 179 19.52 -33.25 3.53
C LEU A 179 21.01 -33.10 3.88
N VAL A 180 21.30 -32.88 5.16
CA VAL A 180 22.66 -32.98 5.67
C VAL A 180 22.96 -34.48 5.67
N ILE A 181 23.55 -34.97 4.58
CA ILE A 181 24.14 -36.30 4.53
C ILE A 181 25.41 -36.20 5.38
N GLU A 182 25.27 -36.52 6.67
CA GLU A 182 26.43 -36.84 7.50
C GLU A 182 26.97 -38.16 6.94
N ALA A 183 28.19 -38.15 6.41
CA ALA A 183 28.83 -39.36 5.93
C ALA A 183 29.05 -40.26 7.15
N ASP A 184 28.19 -41.26 7.31
CA ASP A 184 28.26 -42.24 8.38
C ASP A 184 29.46 -43.14 8.08
N ALA A 185 30.61 -42.78 8.67
CA ALA A 185 31.93 -43.38 8.51
C ALA A 185 32.50 -43.39 7.07
N VAL A 186 33.57 -42.64 6.85
CA VAL A 186 34.57 -43.04 5.85
C VAL A 186 35.24 -44.28 6.45
N GLU A 187 34.94 -45.47 5.93
CA GLU A 187 35.75 -46.65 6.22
C GLU A 187 37.16 -46.36 5.72
N ASP A 188 38.07 -46.03 6.65
CA ASP A 188 39.48 -45.94 6.37
C ASP A 188 39.97 -47.36 6.03
N VAL A 189 39.94 -47.70 4.74
CA VAL A 189 40.54 -48.94 4.24
C VAL A 189 42.01 -48.91 4.63
N LYS A 190 42.40 -49.75 5.58
CA LYS A 190 43.79 -49.86 6.00
C LYS A 190 44.64 -50.31 4.80
N PRO A 191 45.84 -49.75 4.60
CA PRO A 191 46.70 -50.07 3.47
C PRO A 191 47.12 -51.55 3.41
N GLU A 192 46.88 -52.31 4.48
CA GLU A 192 47.13 -53.76 4.57
C GLU A 192 46.20 -54.58 3.66
N GLU A 193 44.95 -54.14 3.43
CA GLU A 193 43.98 -54.88 2.59
C GLU A 193 44.18 -54.64 1.08
N LEU A 194 44.97 -53.65 0.68
CA LEU A 194 45.32 -53.40 -0.72
C LEU A 194 46.49 -54.28 -1.18
N ALA A 195 47.34 -54.75 -0.26
CA ALA A 195 48.52 -55.56 -0.58
C ALA A 195 48.20 -57.04 -0.84
N GLU A 196 47.01 -57.51 -0.47
CA GLU A 196 46.57 -58.91 -0.67
C GLU A 196 45.86 -59.13 -2.03
N LYS A 197 45.70 -58.07 -2.83
CA LYS A 197 45.00 -58.10 -4.12
C LYS A 197 45.91 -57.91 -5.35
N GLU A 198 47.23 -57.88 -5.20
CA GLU A 198 48.19 -57.98 -6.31
C GLU A 198 48.78 -59.40 -6.45
#